data_AF-A0A0X3U705-F1
#
_entry.id   AF-A0A0X3U705-F1
#
_cell.length_a   1.000
_cell.length_b   1.000
_cell.length_c   1.000
_cell.angle_alpha   90.00
_cell.angle_beta   90.00
_cell.angle_gamma   90.00
#
_symmetry.space_group_name_H-M   'P 1'
#
loop_
_entity.id
_entity.type
_entity.pdbx_description
1 polymer ?
#
loop_
_entity_poly.entity_id
_entity_poly.type
_entity_poly.pdbx_seq_one_letter_code
_entity_poly.pdbx_strand_id
1 'polypeptide(L)'
;MLVAHGAAQGTEISAPEWKLSLVSGRGLIENPLDGREDGETFLLPAFSYYGKRFFVSNLTAGYSLVENKRFYIDLIAQPNEDGLFFQLDKPEVAAGSVTSFVQLREATEVSEIDRRISLMAGPSGTLVTELADVSFSWLYDVTGVHHGSETHLSIDKQYPLFDGAIGWGIGAVQKDTDLVRYYYHFTEEEAGVFARRYAAVYPPGDVTDQYVRLQFSYPIGKGFAVRLAGRYSYFDLDGRLPRFIEKPETLSWFAGIQYSIGNGR
;
A
#
# COMPACT_ATOMS: atom_id res chain seq x y z
N MET A 1 -7.61 -6.30 3.01
CA MET A 1 -8.27 -7.62 3.12
C MET A 1 -9.77 -7.38 3.10
N LEU A 2 -10.43 -7.64 1.98
CA LEU A 2 -11.90 -7.72 1.94
C LEU A 2 -12.30 -8.97 2.73
N VAL A 3 -13.10 -8.77 3.78
CA VAL A 3 -13.70 -9.88 4.52
C VAL A 3 -14.75 -10.49 3.60
N ALA A 4 -14.70 -11.82 3.39
CA ALA A 4 -15.74 -12.54 2.69
C ALA A 4 -17.06 -12.42 3.46
N HIS A 5 -18.02 -11.65 2.93
CA HIS A 5 -19.37 -11.58 3.47
C HIS A 5 -20.10 -12.90 3.20
N GLY A 6 -20.44 -13.60 4.28
CA GLY A 6 -21.14 -14.89 4.21
C GLY A 6 -22.50 -14.73 3.54
N ALA A 7 -22.69 -15.35 2.38
CA ALA A 7 -24.02 -15.40 1.78
C ALA A 7 -24.94 -16.31 2.61
N ALA A 8 -25.84 -15.68 3.37
CA ALA A 8 -27.05 -16.29 3.87
C ALA A 8 -28.12 -16.23 2.77
N GLN A 9 -28.80 -17.36 2.56
CA GLN A 9 -29.96 -17.47 1.69
C GLN A 9 -31.13 -16.68 2.29
N GLY A 10 -31.85 -15.95 1.45
CA GLY A 10 -33.03 -15.17 1.84
C GLY A 10 -32.79 -13.68 1.67
N THR A 11 -33.83 -12.97 1.20
CA THR A 11 -33.85 -11.56 0.81
C THR A 11 -33.64 -10.61 1.99
N GLU A 12 -32.49 -10.68 2.65
CA GLU A 12 -32.08 -9.76 3.71
C GLU A 12 -30.93 -8.91 3.13
N ILE A 13 -31.26 -7.67 2.80
CA ILE A 13 -30.25 -6.69 2.42
C ILE A 13 -29.42 -6.46 3.68
N SER A 14 -28.21 -7.03 3.74
CA SER A 14 -27.29 -6.76 4.84
C SER A 14 -27.12 -5.25 4.99
N ALA A 15 -27.29 -4.75 6.21
CA ALA A 15 -27.04 -3.35 6.50
C ALA A 15 -25.56 -3.02 6.21
N PRO A 16 -25.24 -1.80 5.74
CA PRO A 16 -23.86 -1.41 5.51
C PRO A 16 -23.05 -1.56 6.80
N GLU A 17 -21.87 -2.15 6.68
CA GLU A 17 -20.94 -2.35 7.78
C GLU A 17 -19.86 -1.29 7.73
N TRP A 18 -19.50 -0.73 8.87
CA TRP A 18 -18.38 0.18 9.00
C TRP A 18 -17.62 -0.11 10.28
N LYS A 19 -16.33 0.23 10.26
CA LYS A 19 -15.43 0.10 11.40
C LYS A 19 -14.42 1.23 11.36
N LEU A 20 -14.34 1.96 12.45
CA LEU A 20 -13.26 2.89 12.72
C LEU A 20 -12.40 2.29 13.83
N SER A 21 -11.10 2.29 13.62
CA SER A 21 -10.13 1.81 14.59
C SER A 21 -8.94 2.74 14.70
N LEU A 22 -8.39 2.80 15.90
CA LEU A 22 -7.17 3.54 16.18
C LEU A 22 -6.25 2.61 16.96
N VAL A 23 -5.07 2.37 16.42
CA VAL A 23 -4.02 1.64 17.12
C VAL A 23 -3.06 2.64 17.75
N SER A 24 -2.90 2.58 19.06
CA SER A 24 -1.90 3.35 19.79
C SER A 24 -0.76 2.44 20.19
N GLY A 25 0.47 2.83 19.85
CA GLY A 25 1.63 1.97 19.99
C GLY A 25 2.89 2.62 19.42
N ARG A 26 3.76 1.80 18.82
CA ARG A 26 4.88 2.28 18.01
C ARG A 26 4.87 1.54 16.68
N GLY A 27 5.18 2.26 15.61
CA GLY A 27 5.45 1.70 14.31
C GLY A 27 6.55 2.44 13.59
N LEU A 28 7.21 1.70 12.71
CA LEU A 28 8.31 2.13 11.86
C LEU A 28 8.02 1.65 10.43
N ILE A 29 8.28 2.49 9.45
CA ILE A 29 8.27 2.17 8.02
C ILE A 29 9.65 2.55 7.52
N GLU A 30 10.52 1.55 7.33
CA GLU A 30 11.83 1.78 6.71
C GLU A 30 11.67 2.35 5.30
N ASN A 31 12.37 3.46 5.02
CA ASN A 31 12.31 4.12 3.73
C ASN A 31 13.32 3.46 2.78
N PRO A 32 12.88 2.91 1.63
CA PRO A 32 13.82 2.33 0.67
C PRO A 32 14.66 3.39 -0.05
N LEU A 33 14.27 4.67 0.01
CA LEU A 33 14.92 5.74 -0.71
C LEU A 33 16.22 6.17 -0.03
N ASP A 34 17.31 6.19 -0.79
CA ASP A 34 18.63 6.56 -0.29
C ASP A 34 18.64 7.97 0.30
N GLY A 35 19.26 8.11 1.48
CA GLY A 35 19.39 9.37 2.22
C GLY A 35 18.09 9.93 2.82
N ARG A 36 16.95 9.24 2.71
CA ARG A 36 15.68 9.68 3.32
C ARG A 36 15.43 9.01 4.68
N GLU A 37 14.72 9.71 5.54
CA GLU A 37 14.40 9.23 6.88
C GLU A 37 13.26 8.20 6.85
N ASP A 38 13.28 7.28 7.82
CA ASP A 38 12.22 6.31 8.07
C ASP A 38 10.95 7.00 8.59
N GLY A 39 9.79 6.42 8.28
CA GLY A 39 8.52 6.89 8.83
C GLY A 39 8.26 6.30 10.22
N GLU A 40 8.22 7.13 11.25
CA GLU A 40 7.80 6.72 12.60
C GLU A 40 6.38 7.20 12.94
N THR A 41 5.60 6.36 13.63
CA THR A 41 4.28 6.78 14.15
C THR A 41 3.93 6.12 15.47
N PHE A 42 3.17 6.85 16.30
CA PHE A 42 2.59 6.34 17.56
C PHE A 42 1.11 6.01 17.46
N LEU A 43 0.48 6.40 16.35
CA LEU A 43 -0.95 6.28 16.12
C LEU A 43 -1.21 5.85 14.68
N LEU A 44 -1.95 4.75 14.52
CA LEU A 44 -2.35 4.24 13.22
C LEU A 44 -3.88 4.19 13.14
N PRO A 45 -4.52 5.18 12.49
CA PRO A 45 -5.94 5.12 12.20
C PRO A 45 -6.20 4.12 11.08
N ALA A 46 -7.32 3.41 11.17
CA ALA A 46 -7.81 2.54 10.11
C ALA A 46 -9.33 2.64 10.05
N PHE A 47 -9.85 2.74 8.83
CA PHE A 47 -11.27 2.88 8.57
C PHE A 47 -11.70 1.89 7.49
N SER A 48 -12.84 1.27 7.68
CA SER A 48 -13.50 0.49 6.65
C SER A 48 -14.99 0.78 6.60
N TYR A 49 -15.54 0.71 5.39
CA TYR A 49 -16.95 0.81 5.07
C TYR A 49 -17.26 -0.16 3.94
N TYR A 50 -18.24 -1.04 4.14
CA TYR A 50 -18.72 -2.01 3.18
C TYR A 50 -20.22 -1.83 2.99
N GLY A 51 -20.59 -1.27 1.82
CA GLY A 51 -21.97 -1.16 1.38
C GLY A 51 -22.37 -2.34 0.50
N LYS A 52 -23.40 -2.15 -0.32
CA LYS A 52 -23.90 -3.22 -1.23
C LYS A 52 -22.98 -3.51 -2.43
N ARG A 53 -22.20 -2.52 -2.84
CA ARG A 53 -21.31 -2.57 -4.02
C ARG A 53 -20.12 -1.67 -3.85
N PHE A 54 -20.29 -0.52 -3.20
CA PHE A 54 -19.18 0.37 -2.87
C PHE A 54 -18.56 -0.01 -1.53
N PHE A 55 -17.23 0.02 -1.47
CA PHE A 55 -16.48 -0.13 -0.23
C PHE A 55 -15.31 0.85 -0.15
N VAL A 56 -14.88 1.12 1.08
CA VAL A 56 -13.62 1.80 1.40
C VAL A 56 -12.93 0.96 2.46
N SER A 57 -11.62 0.73 2.29
CA SER A 57 -10.79 0.01 3.24
C SER A 57 -9.43 0.71 3.30
N ASN A 58 -9.19 1.43 4.39
CA ASN A 58 -8.05 2.33 4.56
C ASN A 58 -7.96 3.33 3.39
N LEU A 59 -6.90 3.25 2.59
CA LEU A 59 -6.66 4.14 1.45
C LEU A 59 -7.25 3.61 0.13
N THR A 60 -7.82 2.42 0.13
CA THR A 60 -8.41 1.81 -1.06
C THR A 60 -9.91 2.05 -1.08
N ALA A 61 -10.43 2.62 -2.16
CA ALA A 61 -11.85 2.66 -2.47
C ALA A 61 -12.16 1.66 -3.61
N GLY A 62 -13.35 1.09 -3.61
CA GLY A 62 -13.72 0.15 -4.66
C GLY A 62 -15.21 -0.02 -4.91
N TYR A 63 -15.51 -0.61 -6.06
CA TYR A 63 -16.86 -0.93 -6.51
C TYR A 63 -16.91 -2.38 -7.01
N SER A 64 -17.69 -3.22 -6.34
CA SER A 64 -17.87 -4.63 -6.66
C SER A 64 -18.76 -4.82 -7.88
N LEU A 65 -18.17 -5.43 -8.90
CA LEU A 65 -18.85 -5.82 -10.14
C LEU A 65 -19.51 -7.18 -9.98
N VAL A 66 -18.79 -8.12 -9.35
CA VAL A 66 -19.24 -9.47 -9.09
C VAL A 66 -18.79 -9.89 -7.71
N GLU A 67 -19.72 -10.38 -6.90
CA GLU A 67 -19.46 -10.84 -5.54
C GLU A 67 -20.04 -12.25 -5.37
N ASN A 68 -19.16 -13.23 -5.15
CA ASN A 68 -19.52 -14.62 -4.88
C ASN A 68 -18.65 -15.17 -3.74
N LYS A 69 -19.12 -16.24 -3.08
CA LYS A 69 -18.39 -16.87 -1.96
C LYS A 69 -16.96 -17.33 -2.29
N ARG A 70 -16.66 -17.56 -3.57
CA ARG A 70 -15.37 -18.09 -4.05
C ARG A 70 -14.57 -17.07 -4.86
N PHE A 71 -15.20 -16.03 -5.40
CA PHE A 71 -14.47 -15.05 -6.18
C PHE A 71 -15.16 -13.69 -6.18
N TYR A 72 -14.36 -12.65 -6.27
CA TYR A 72 -14.77 -11.25 -6.28
C TYR A 72 -14.08 -10.57 -7.46
N ILE A 73 -14.81 -9.68 -8.13
CA ILE A 73 -14.28 -8.81 -9.17
C ILE A 73 -14.71 -7.40 -8.83
N ASP A 74 -13.73 -6.53 -8.64
CA ASP A 74 -13.90 -5.15 -8.21
C ASP A 74 -13.21 -4.20 -9.19
N LEU A 75 -13.69 -2.96 -9.24
CA LEU A 75 -12.87 -1.83 -9.68
C LEU A 75 -12.36 -1.14 -8.43
N ILE A 76 -11.04 -0.97 -8.30
CA ILE A 76 -10.42 -0.34 -7.14
C ILE A 76 -9.65 0.91 -7.55
N ALA A 77 -9.48 1.82 -6.58
CA ALA A 77 -8.60 2.96 -6.67
C ALA A 77 -7.84 3.13 -5.34
N GLN A 78 -6.54 3.41 -5.42
CA GLN A 78 -5.67 3.62 -4.27
C GLN A 78 -4.50 4.55 -4.62
N PRO A 79 -3.93 5.28 -3.65
CA PRO A 79 -2.67 5.98 -3.86
C PRO A 79 -1.56 4.99 -4.24
N ASN A 80 -0.68 5.37 -5.16
CA ASN A 80 0.53 4.58 -5.44
C ASN A 80 1.45 4.58 -4.21
N GLU A 81 1.92 3.40 -3.82
CA GLU A 81 2.77 3.22 -2.64
C GLU A 81 4.13 3.90 -2.80
N ASP A 82 4.72 3.89 -4.00
CA ASP A 82 6.04 4.47 -4.27
C ASP A 82 6.08 5.98 -3.99
N GLY A 83 5.03 6.70 -4.37
CA GLY A 83 4.88 8.11 -4.08
C GLY A 83 4.80 8.43 -2.57
N LEU A 84 4.33 7.49 -1.74
CA LEU A 84 4.26 7.68 -0.29
C LEU A 84 5.65 7.72 0.35
N PHE A 85 6.65 6.99 -0.18
CA PHE A 85 8.02 7.01 0.34
C PHE A 85 8.67 8.39 0.30
N PHE A 86 8.28 9.23 -0.66
CA PHE A 86 8.74 10.61 -0.80
C PHE A 86 8.11 11.58 0.21
N GLN A 87 7.13 11.13 0.98
CA GLN A 87 6.38 11.92 1.94
C GLN A 87 6.52 11.42 3.40
N LEU A 88 7.21 10.30 3.64
CA LEU A 88 7.33 9.70 4.98
C LEU A 88 8.06 10.59 5.99
N ASP A 89 9.06 11.34 5.52
CA ASP A 89 9.91 12.26 6.29
C ASP A 89 9.24 13.63 6.50
N LYS A 90 8.09 13.88 5.87
CA LYS A 90 7.43 15.19 5.94
C LYS A 90 6.45 15.26 7.12
N PRO A 91 6.59 16.25 8.01
CA PRO A 91 5.71 16.41 9.17
C PRO A 91 4.25 16.72 8.79
N GLU A 92 3.99 17.19 7.57
CA GLU A 92 2.66 17.56 7.06
C GLU A 92 1.74 16.34 6.84
N VAL A 93 2.30 15.15 6.58
CA VAL A 93 1.53 13.88 6.47
C VAL A 93 1.10 13.37 7.85
N ALA A 94 1.86 13.67 8.90
CA ALA A 94 1.47 13.37 10.29
C ALA A 94 0.30 14.26 10.79
N ALA A 95 -0.05 15.33 10.06
CA ALA A 95 -1.03 16.34 10.50
C ALA A 95 -2.14 16.69 9.47
N GLY A 96 -2.28 15.95 8.36
CA GLY A 96 -3.48 15.98 7.53
C GLY A 96 -3.81 17.32 6.84
N SER A 97 -2.86 17.95 6.15
CA SER A 97 -3.19 19.07 5.26
C SER A 97 -2.32 19.14 4.00
N VAL A 98 -2.93 19.58 2.89
CA VAL A 98 -2.37 19.62 1.53
C VAL A 98 -2.20 21.08 1.11
N THR A 99 -0.97 21.56 0.96
CA THR A 99 -0.57 22.76 0.19
C THR A 99 0.97 22.74 0.08
N SER A 100 1.70 23.10 -0.98
CA SER A 100 1.49 23.49 -2.38
C SER A 100 2.91 23.81 -2.92
N PHE A 101 3.28 23.16 -4.02
CA PHE A 101 4.10 23.61 -5.16
C PHE A 101 5.44 24.37 -5.00
N VAL A 102 6.48 23.69 -5.51
CA VAL A 102 7.68 24.13 -6.27
C VAL A 102 8.70 25.03 -5.56
N GLN A 103 9.85 24.42 -5.24
CA GLN A 103 11.16 25.08 -5.31
C GLN A 103 12.02 24.31 -6.33
N LEU A 104 12.46 24.97 -7.40
CA LEU A 104 13.53 24.44 -8.25
C LEU A 104 14.86 24.56 -7.50
N ARG A 105 15.39 23.42 -7.07
CA ARG A 105 16.81 23.20 -6.79
C ARG A 105 17.30 22.11 -7.76
N GLU A 106 18.53 22.24 -8.24
CA GLU A 106 19.25 21.08 -8.79
C GLU A 106 19.50 20.12 -7.63
N ALA A 107 18.64 19.09 -7.49
CA ALA A 107 18.79 18.07 -6.47
C ALA A 107 20.00 17.21 -6.85
N THR A 108 21.08 17.34 -6.07
CA THR A 108 22.29 16.53 -6.28
C THR A 108 22.19 15.17 -5.56
N GLU A 109 21.25 15.07 -4.60
CA GLU A 109 20.99 13.93 -3.71
C GLU A 109 19.51 13.53 -3.75
N VAL A 110 19.21 12.23 -3.57
CA VAL A 110 17.83 11.67 -3.64
C VAL A 110 16.94 12.15 -2.48
N SER A 111 17.55 12.49 -1.35
CA SER A 111 16.89 13.10 -0.19
C SER A 111 16.20 14.43 -0.52
N GLU A 112 16.71 15.19 -1.49
CA GLU A 112 16.17 16.50 -1.88
C GLU A 112 15.07 16.42 -2.96
N ILE A 113 14.87 15.24 -3.57
CA ILE A 113 13.93 15.06 -4.70
C ILE A 113 12.53 14.81 -4.18
N ASP A 114 11.55 15.63 -4.56
CA ASP A 114 10.15 15.39 -4.23
C ASP A 114 9.36 14.76 -5.38
N ARG A 115 8.51 13.78 -5.08
CA ARG A 115 7.62 13.11 -6.05
C ARG A 115 6.17 13.23 -5.61
N ARG A 116 5.29 13.50 -6.57
CA ARG A 116 3.85 13.54 -6.29
C ARG A 116 3.33 12.12 -6.15
N ILE A 117 2.38 11.93 -5.25
CA ILE A 117 1.63 10.68 -5.14
C ILE A 117 0.62 10.63 -6.29
N SER A 118 0.65 9.56 -7.08
CA SER A 118 -0.36 9.27 -8.08
C SER A 118 -1.55 8.51 -7.48
N LEU A 119 -2.73 8.63 -8.12
CA LEU A 119 -3.86 7.76 -7.85
C LEU A 119 -3.90 6.66 -8.91
N MET A 120 -3.81 5.41 -8.46
CA MET A 120 -3.88 4.22 -9.29
C MET A 120 -5.29 3.66 -9.27
N ALA A 121 -5.84 3.28 -10.43
CA ALA A 121 -7.15 2.65 -10.50
C ALA A 121 -7.21 1.55 -11.57
N GLY A 122 -8.03 0.53 -11.33
CA GLY A 122 -8.19 -0.56 -12.28
C GLY A 122 -8.94 -1.78 -11.72
N PRO A 123 -9.08 -2.84 -12.53
CA PRO A 123 -9.72 -4.08 -12.10
C PRO A 123 -8.89 -4.85 -11.07
N SER A 124 -9.58 -5.46 -10.12
CA SER A 124 -9.04 -6.41 -9.15
C SER A 124 -9.91 -7.66 -9.12
N GLY A 125 -9.28 -8.82 -9.08
CA GLY A 125 -9.93 -10.12 -8.94
C GLY A 125 -9.35 -10.88 -7.76
N THR A 126 -10.20 -11.44 -6.92
CA THR A 126 -9.77 -12.27 -5.78
C THR A 126 -10.45 -13.62 -5.84
N LEU A 127 -9.69 -14.71 -5.79
CA LEU A 127 -10.16 -16.08 -5.62
C LEU A 127 -9.99 -16.49 -4.16
N VAL A 128 -11.09 -16.82 -3.50
CA VAL A 128 -11.11 -17.28 -2.11
C VAL A 128 -11.19 -18.80 -2.06
N THR A 129 -10.19 -19.42 -1.43
CA THR A 129 -10.12 -20.88 -1.23
C THR A 129 -9.99 -21.23 0.24
N GLU A 130 -10.11 -22.52 0.57
CA GLU A 130 -9.89 -23.00 1.93
C GLU A 130 -8.45 -22.77 2.41
N LEU A 131 -7.48 -22.90 1.52
CA LEU A 131 -6.05 -22.80 1.83
C LEU A 131 -5.57 -21.34 1.89
N ALA A 132 -5.89 -20.54 0.88
CA ALA A 132 -5.47 -19.15 0.77
C ALA A 132 -6.38 -18.34 -0.18
N ASP A 133 -6.33 -17.04 -0.05
CA ASP A 133 -6.97 -16.10 -0.96
C ASP A 133 -5.91 -15.62 -1.95
N VAL A 134 -6.20 -15.71 -3.25
CA VAL A 134 -5.30 -15.29 -4.33
C VAL A 134 -5.88 -14.04 -4.98
N SER A 135 -5.16 -12.94 -4.92
CA SER A 135 -5.59 -11.66 -5.48
C SER A 135 -4.69 -11.25 -6.63
N PHE A 136 -5.31 -10.76 -7.70
CA PHE A 136 -4.66 -10.16 -8.85
C PHE A 136 -5.26 -8.76 -9.08
N SER A 137 -4.45 -7.75 -9.34
CA SER A 137 -4.93 -6.42 -9.72
C SER A 137 -4.02 -5.83 -10.79
N TRP A 138 -4.61 -5.14 -11.76
CA TRP A 138 -3.87 -4.33 -12.72
C TRP A 138 -4.37 -2.90 -12.57
N LEU A 139 -3.47 -1.97 -12.25
CA LEU A 139 -3.80 -0.61 -11.88
C LEU A 139 -3.03 0.37 -12.76
N TYR A 140 -3.70 1.42 -13.21
CA TYR A 140 -3.13 2.46 -14.06
C TYR A 140 -3.25 3.83 -13.38
N ASP A 141 -2.28 4.71 -13.63
CA ASP A 141 -2.30 6.09 -13.12
C ASP A 141 -3.39 6.93 -13.78
N VAL A 142 -4.44 7.25 -13.01
CA VAL A 142 -5.55 8.09 -13.47
C VAL A 142 -5.36 9.58 -13.19
N THR A 143 -4.27 9.94 -12.51
CA THR A 143 -3.90 11.33 -12.21
C THR A 143 -2.92 11.94 -13.21
N GLY A 144 -2.29 11.12 -14.06
CA GLY A 144 -1.32 11.57 -15.06
C GLY A 144 -0.02 12.10 -14.45
N VAL A 145 0.40 11.53 -13.33
CA VAL A 145 1.67 11.84 -12.66
C VAL A 145 2.84 11.14 -13.35
N HIS A 146 2.68 9.85 -13.69
CA HIS A 146 3.68 9.03 -14.37
C HIS A 146 3.13 8.28 -15.58
N HIS A 147 1.80 8.17 -15.77
CA HIS A 147 1.16 7.48 -16.91
C HIS A 147 1.50 5.98 -17.03
N GLY A 148 2.05 5.40 -15.98
CA GLY A 148 2.41 4.00 -15.89
C GLY A 148 1.36 3.16 -15.18
N SER A 149 1.68 1.88 -15.03
CA SER A 149 0.85 0.84 -14.46
C SER A 149 1.62 -0.05 -13.50
N GLU A 150 0.87 -0.69 -12.61
CA GLU A 150 1.39 -1.71 -11.70
C GLU A 150 0.44 -2.89 -11.65
N THR A 151 1.01 -4.09 -11.54
CA THR A 151 0.29 -5.35 -11.43
C THR A 151 0.60 -5.99 -10.09
N HIS A 152 -0.43 -6.21 -9.28
CA HIS A 152 -0.31 -6.83 -7.97
C HIS A 152 -0.73 -8.29 -8.05
N LEU A 153 0.08 -9.19 -7.49
CA LEU A 153 -0.27 -10.57 -7.25
C LEU A 153 -0.01 -10.87 -5.78
N SER A 154 -0.99 -11.40 -5.06
CA SER A 154 -0.80 -11.80 -3.66
C SER A 154 -1.51 -13.09 -3.31
N ILE A 155 -0.94 -13.78 -2.32
CA ILE A 155 -1.51 -14.93 -1.65
C ILE A 155 -1.56 -14.59 -0.17
N ASP A 156 -2.76 -14.54 0.39
CA ASP A 156 -2.99 -14.13 1.77
C ASP A 156 -3.89 -15.13 2.49
N LYS A 157 -3.69 -15.32 3.78
CA LYS A 157 -4.61 -16.10 4.61
C LYS A 157 -4.60 -15.64 6.05
N GLN A 158 -5.74 -15.78 6.71
CA GLN A 158 -5.90 -15.55 8.14
C GLN A 158 -6.52 -16.77 8.81
N TYR A 159 -5.97 -17.14 9.97
CA TYR A 159 -6.43 -18.26 10.79
C TYR A 159 -6.73 -17.77 12.21
N PRO A 160 -7.73 -18.37 12.88
CA PRO A 160 -7.90 -18.17 14.31
C PRO A 160 -6.69 -18.74 15.07
N LEU A 161 -6.20 -18.02 16.08
CA LEU A 161 -5.08 -18.44 16.93
C LEU A 161 -5.26 -17.92 18.36
N PHE A 162 -5.41 -18.83 19.33
CA PHE A 162 -5.60 -18.52 20.77
C PHE A 162 -6.64 -17.40 21.00
N ASP A 163 -7.89 -17.58 20.56
CA ASP A 163 -8.97 -16.56 20.58
C ASP A 163 -8.71 -15.27 19.77
N GLY A 164 -7.49 -15.11 19.25
CA GLY A 164 -7.09 -14.09 18.31
C GLY A 164 -7.11 -14.58 16.86
N ALA A 165 -6.37 -13.86 16.03
CA ALA A 165 -6.14 -14.21 14.65
C ALA A 165 -4.68 -13.95 14.27
N ILE A 166 -4.12 -14.87 13.49
CA ILE A 166 -2.85 -14.70 12.80
C ILE A 166 -3.12 -14.66 11.30
N GLY A 167 -2.54 -13.70 10.61
CA GLY A 167 -2.60 -13.61 9.16
C GLY A 167 -1.19 -13.53 8.58
N TRP A 168 -1.02 -14.13 7.42
CA TRP A 168 0.19 -13.97 6.62
C TRP A 168 -0.19 -13.63 5.18
N GLY A 169 0.75 -13.03 4.47
CA GLY A 169 0.61 -12.71 3.06
C GLY A 169 1.96 -12.73 2.38
N ILE A 170 1.99 -13.18 1.13
CA ILE A 170 3.16 -13.08 0.24
C ILE A 170 2.66 -12.46 -1.05
N GLY A 171 3.40 -11.52 -1.61
CA GLY A 171 3.00 -10.91 -2.87
C GLY A 171 4.15 -10.34 -3.67
N ALA A 172 3.82 -10.00 -4.90
CA ALA A 172 4.67 -9.35 -5.85
C ALA A 172 3.93 -8.20 -6.53
N VAL A 173 4.66 -7.12 -6.82
CA VAL A 173 4.16 -5.95 -7.54
C VAL A 173 5.07 -5.70 -8.72
N GLN A 174 4.60 -6.04 -9.92
CA GLN A 174 5.27 -5.65 -11.14
C GLN A 174 4.92 -4.20 -11.46
N LYS A 175 5.92 -3.42 -11.84
CA LYS A 175 5.81 -2.00 -12.15
C LYS A 175 6.38 -1.77 -13.54
N ASP A 176 5.67 -1.02 -14.37
CA ASP A 176 6.18 -0.70 -15.69
C ASP A 176 7.26 0.39 -15.68
N THR A 177 7.96 0.46 -16.80
CA THR A 177 9.07 1.37 -17.05
C THR A 177 8.69 2.85 -16.84
N ASP A 178 7.44 3.26 -17.08
CA ASP A 178 7.02 4.66 -16.94
C ASP A 178 6.88 5.06 -15.47
N LEU A 179 6.29 4.19 -14.64
CA LEU A 179 6.28 4.34 -13.19
C LEU A 179 7.72 4.37 -12.64
N VAL A 180 8.55 3.40 -13.06
CA VAL A 180 9.93 3.29 -12.57
C VAL A 180 10.77 4.50 -12.94
N ARG A 181 10.64 4.99 -14.18
CA ARG A 181 11.30 6.20 -14.66
C ARG A 181 10.90 7.42 -13.84
N TYR A 182 9.63 7.56 -13.46
CA TYR A 182 9.18 8.70 -12.67
C TYR A 182 9.74 8.65 -11.25
N TYR A 183 9.57 7.53 -10.52
CA TYR A 183 9.93 7.48 -9.10
C TYR A 183 11.40 7.22 -8.82
N TYR A 184 12.11 6.50 -9.70
CA TYR A 184 13.45 5.96 -9.39
C TYR A 184 14.55 6.39 -10.36
N HIS A 185 14.30 7.41 -11.18
CA HIS A 185 15.32 8.01 -12.05
C HIS A 185 15.28 9.53 -11.91
N PHE A 186 16.41 10.18 -12.22
CA PHE A 186 16.47 11.64 -12.26
C PHE A 186 15.73 12.18 -13.48
N THR A 187 14.98 13.26 -13.26
CA THR A 187 14.43 14.08 -14.34
C THR A 187 15.48 15.07 -14.88
N GLU A 188 15.23 15.66 -16.05
CA GLU A 188 16.08 16.73 -16.57
C GLU A 188 16.07 17.97 -15.66
N GLU A 189 15.01 18.21 -14.89
CA GLU A 189 14.92 19.32 -13.93
C GLU A 189 15.80 19.08 -12.70
N GLU A 190 15.99 17.81 -12.30
CA GLU A 190 16.78 17.43 -11.12
C GLU A 190 18.28 17.36 -11.42
N ALA A 191 18.66 16.71 -12.52
CA ALA A 191 20.06 16.41 -12.84
C ALA A 191 20.56 17.06 -14.14
N GLY A 192 19.77 17.92 -14.77
CA GLY A 192 20.15 18.64 -15.98
C GLY A 192 20.65 17.71 -17.08
N VAL A 193 21.82 18.05 -17.64
CA VAL A 193 22.48 17.24 -18.69
C VAL A 193 22.93 15.86 -18.21
N PHE A 194 23.05 15.63 -16.90
CA PHE A 194 23.44 14.34 -16.33
C PHE A 194 22.28 13.34 -16.28
N ALA A 195 21.03 13.80 -16.25
CA ALA A 195 19.86 12.91 -16.25
C ALA A 195 19.90 11.90 -17.41
N ARG A 196 20.19 12.40 -18.62
CA ARG A 196 20.35 11.56 -19.82
C ARG A 196 21.54 10.61 -19.74
N ARG A 197 22.62 11.01 -19.08
CA ARG A 197 23.79 10.15 -18.89
C ARG A 197 23.48 9.02 -17.92
N TYR A 198 22.80 9.32 -16.82
CA TYR A 198 22.32 8.30 -15.89
C TYR A 198 21.39 7.31 -16.56
N ALA A 199 20.37 7.79 -17.29
CA ALA A 199 19.44 6.92 -18.02
C ALA A 199 20.10 6.11 -19.16
N ALA A 200 21.26 6.55 -19.69
CA ALA A 200 22.00 5.79 -20.69
C ALA A 200 22.83 4.65 -20.08
N VAL A 201 23.34 4.84 -18.86
CA VAL A 201 24.13 3.82 -18.13
C VAL A 201 23.21 2.85 -17.39
N TYR A 202 22.14 3.37 -16.79
CA TYR A 202 21.12 2.65 -16.06
C TYR A 202 19.76 3.00 -16.69
N PRO A 203 19.35 2.33 -17.78
CA PRO A 203 18.06 2.58 -18.38
C PRO A 203 16.92 2.13 -17.44
N PRO A 204 15.82 2.89 -17.36
CA PRO A 204 14.64 2.42 -16.65
C PRO A 204 14.08 1.19 -17.35
N GLY A 205 13.59 0.25 -16.55
CA GLY A 205 12.96 -0.98 -17.01
C GLY A 205 11.80 -1.36 -16.10
N ASP A 206 11.08 -2.41 -16.50
CA ASP A 206 10.04 -2.99 -15.67
C ASP A 206 10.70 -3.72 -14.48
N VAL A 207 10.15 -3.55 -13.28
CA VAL A 207 10.69 -4.16 -12.05
C VAL A 207 9.62 -4.95 -11.33
N THR A 208 10.01 -5.97 -10.55
CA THR A 208 9.06 -6.74 -9.74
C THR A 208 9.48 -6.79 -8.28
N ASP A 209 8.82 -5.97 -7.45
CA ASP A 209 9.04 -5.97 -6.01
C ASP A 209 8.31 -7.14 -5.35
N GLN A 210 8.85 -7.64 -4.25
CA GLN A 210 8.28 -8.76 -3.51
C GLN A 210 8.10 -8.37 -2.04
N TYR A 211 7.16 -9.00 -1.37
CA TYR A 211 6.96 -8.78 0.06
C TYR A 211 6.39 -9.99 0.76
N VAL A 212 6.64 -10.04 2.07
CA VAL A 212 6.00 -10.94 3.02
C VAL A 212 5.39 -10.10 4.14
N ARG A 213 4.14 -10.40 4.52
CA ARG A 213 3.41 -9.76 5.61
C ARG A 213 3.06 -10.79 6.67
N LEU A 214 3.12 -10.36 7.92
CA LEU A 214 2.61 -11.09 9.07
C LEU A 214 1.79 -10.13 9.94
N GLN A 215 0.64 -10.58 10.40
CA GLN A 215 -0.21 -9.81 11.30
C GLN A 215 -0.76 -10.71 12.40
N PHE A 216 -0.86 -10.18 13.60
CA PHE A 216 -1.42 -10.84 14.75
C PHE A 216 -2.38 -9.89 15.48
N SER A 217 -3.49 -10.44 15.93
CA SER A 217 -4.52 -9.74 16.68
C SER A 217 -4.99 -10.59 17.83
N TYR A 218 -4.98 -10.06 19.05
CA TYR A 218 -5.51 -10.76 20.21
C TYR A 218 -6.50 -9.87 20.96
N PRO A 219 -7.78 -10.24 21.07
CA PRO A 219 -8.77 -9.46 21.80
C PRO A 219 -8.45 -9.48 23.30
N ILE A 220 -8.38 -8.31 23.93
CA ILE A 220 -8.09 -8.17 25.37
C ILE A 220 -9.28 -7.61 26.16
N GLY A 221 -10.35 -7.22 25.47
CA GLY A 221 -11.54 -6.68 26.09
C GLY A 221 -12.55 -6.21 25.04
N LYS A 222 -13.66 -5.65 25.49
CA LYS A 222 -14.71 -5.15 24.58
C LYS A 222 -14.18 -3.98 23.75
N GLY A 223 -14.02 -4.19 22.45
CA GLY A 223 -13.51 -3.19 21.51
C GLY A 223 -12.00 -2.98 21.55
N PHE A 224 -11.25 -3.75 22.37
CA PHE A 224 -9.81 -3.63 22.50
C PHE A 224 -9.09 -4.91 22.03
N ALA A 225 -8.01 -4.74 21.27
CA ALA A 225 -7.14 -5.83 20.85
C ALA A 225 -5.67 -5.41 20.85
N VAL A 226 -4.77 -6.31 21.22
CA VAL A 226 -3.35 -6.17 20.88
C VAL A 226 -3.18 -6.42 19.39
N ARG A 227 -2.42 -5.57 18.71
CA ARG A 227 -2.10 -5.68 17.28
C ARG A 227 -0.60 -5.66 17.09
N LEU A 228 -0.13 -6.65 16.34
CA LEU A 228 1.23 -6.69 15.81
C LEU A 228 1.11 -6.84 14.29
N ALA A 229 1.87 -6.06 13.54
CA ALA A 229 1.96 -6.17 12.09
C ALA A 229 3.42 -5.99 11.68
N GLY A 230 3.85 -6.76 10.67
CA GLY A 230 5.17 -6.67 10.07
C GLY A 230 5.07 -6.92 8.58
N ARG A 231 5.85 -6.18 7.79
CA ARG A 231 6.03 -6.36 6.37
C ARG A 231 7.50 -6.28 6.05
N TYR A 232 8.04 -7.34 5.49
CA TYR A 232 9.35 -7.35 4.87
C TYR A 232 9.17 -7.17 3.37
N SER A 233 9.91 -6.26 2.77
CA SER A 233 9.87 -5.94 1.34
C SER A 233 11.26 -6.09 0.73
N TYR A 234 11.29 -6.64 -0.49
CA TYR A 234 12.48 -6.75 -1.32
C TYR A 234 12.23 -6.04 -2.65
N PHE A 235 13.05 -5.04 -2.95
CA PHE A 235 12.96 -4.17 -4.11
C PHE A 235 13.86 -4.69 -5.24
N ASP A 236 13.27 -4.93 -6.41
CA ASP A 236 14.03 -5.33 -7.61
C ASP A 236 14.78 -4.13 -8.20
N LEU A 237 16.11 -4.23 -8.25
CA LEU A 237 16.94 -3.11 -8.67
C LEU A 237 17.17 -3.05 -10.18
N ASP A 238 16.84 -4.11 -10.94
CA ASP A 238 17.12 -4.18 -12.38
C ASP A 238 16.13 -3.33 -13.18
N GLY A 239 16.50 -2.07 -13.42
CA GLY A 239 15.63 -1.05 -14.01
C GLY A 239 15.50 0.20 -13.13
N ARG A 240 16.04 0.20 -11.91
CA ARG A 240 16.13 1.39 -11.05
C ARG A 240 17.52 2.01 -11.14
N LEU A 241 17.61 3.33 -10.95
CA LEU A 241 18.90 3.97 -10.78
C LEU A 241 19.44 3.60 -9.39
N PRO A 242 20.66 3.02 -9.26
CA PRO A 242 21.21 2.58 -7.97
C PRO A 242 21.40 3.70 -6.92
N ARG A 243 21.25 4.97 -7.33
CA ARG A 243 21.25 6.11 -6.41
C ARG A 243 19.95 6.25 -5.62
N PHE A 244 18.84 5.67 -6.08
CA PHE A 244 17.55 5.81 -5.41
C PHE A 244 17.32 4.77 -4.33
N ILE A 245 17.88 3.56 -4.45
CA ILE A 245 17.73 2.50 -3.46
C ILE A 245 19.12 1.90 -3.22
N GLU A 246 19.71 2.18 -2.06
CA GLU A 246 20.99 1.57 -1.65
C GLU A 246 20.77 0.16 -1.08
N LYS A 247 19.72 -0.01 -0.26
CA LYS A 247 19.34 -1.28 0.35
C LYS A 247 18.01 -1.75 -0.21
N PRO A 248 17.99 -2.87 -0.97
CA PRO A 248 16.76 -3.39 -1.54
C PRO A 248 15.83 -4.02 -0.51
N GLU A 249 16.27 -4.23 0.73
CA GLU A 249 15.45 -4.76 1.81
C GLU A 249 14.90 -3.66 2.72
N THR A 250 13.61 -3.72 3.02
CA THR A 250 13.02 -2.89 4.09
C THR A 250 12.10 -3.72 5.00
N LEU A 251 12.02 -3.28 6.25
CA LEU A 251 11.12 -3.80 7.27
C LEU A 251 10.22 -2.68 7.78
N SER A 252 8.91 -2.85 7.60
CA SER A 252 7.90 -2.03 8.25
C SER A 252 7.19 -2.82 9.34
N TRP A 253 6.95 -2.24 10.51
CA TRP A 253 6.24 -2.91 11.59
C TRP A 253 5.41 -1.95 12.44
N PHE A 254 4.40 -2.48 13.11
CA PHE A 254 3.62 -1.76 14.10
C PHE A 254 3.27 -2.70 15.25
N ALA A 255 3.40 -2.23 16.48
CA ALA A 255 2.98 -2.93 17.69
C ALA A 255 2.21 -1.99 18.62
N GLY A 256 0.99 -2.37 19.00
CA GLY A 256 0.18 -1.53 19.88
C GLY A 256 -1.17 -2.11 20.29
N ILE A 257 -1.97 -1.26 20.92
CA ILE A 257 -3.33 -1.56 21.36
C ILE A 257 -4.29 -0.84 20.43
N GLN A 258 -5.15 -1.61 19.77
CA GLN A 258 -6.23 -1.14 18.93
C GLN A 258 -7.49 -0.95 19.77
N TYR A 259 -8.13 0.20 19.62
CA TYR A 259 -9.54 0.38 19.94
C TYR A 259 -10.36 0.38 18.65
N SER A 260 -11.56 -0.19 18.67
CA SER A 260 -12.45 -0.23 17.49
C SER A 260 -13.91 0.02 17.86
N ILE A 261 -14.57 0.80 17.01
CA ILE A 261 -16.00 1.07 17.04
C ILE A 261 -16.60 0.85 15.67
N GLY A 262 -17.88 0.48 15.63
CA GLY A 262 -18.56 0.17 14.39
C GLY A 262 -19.57 -0.95 14.54
N ASN A 263 -20.34 -1.17 13.48
CA ASN A 263 -21.23 -2.33 13.34
C ASN A 263 -20.60 -3.45 12.50
N GLY A 264 -19.46 -3.21 11.84
CA GLY A 264 -18.66 -4.22 11.16
C GLY A 264 -17.79 -5.03 12.12
N ARG A 265 -17.50 -6.30 11.76
CA ARG A 265 -16.63 -7.19 12.54
C ARG A 265 -15.15 -6.80 12.48
#